data_AF-A0A967FGZ3-F1
#
_entry.id   AF-A0A967FGZ3-F1
#
_cell.length_a   1.000
_cell.length_b   1.000
_cell.length_c   1.000
_cell.angle_alpha   90.00
_cell.angle_beta   90.00
_cell.angle_gamma   90.00
#
_symmetry.space_group_name_H-M   'P 1'
#
loop_
_entity.id
_entity.type
_entity.pdbx_description
1 polymer ?
#
loop_
_entity_poly.entity_id
_entity_poly.type
_entity_poly.pdbx_seq_one_letter_code
_entity_poly.pdbx_strand_id
1 'polypeptide(L)'
;GWDPFEGKIENGNLYARGALDEKGSTPGMIYGLHFARELGLLDGFTCYYLGNIEEWCDGVGCAAFYDWEGVHPDFVVIGEPTNNKVYRGHKGRIEMEISCKGVSAHAASNYMGDNAIYKMLPVIDAISKMEKDFVPHEFLGQGRVTVTQVRSVSPSTNAVPDECTIFVDRRITFGETKEYWRHALEA
;
A
#
# COMPACT_ATOMS: atom_id res chain seq x y z
N GLY A 1 -26.37 -10.52 -10.34
CA GLY A 1 -25.03 -10.78 -9.78
C GLY A 1 -25.14 -11.89 -8.76
N TRP A 2 -24.03 -12.55 -8.41
CA TRP A 2 -23.98 -13.49 -7.28
C TRP A 2 -23.36 -12.79 -6.07
N ASP A 3 -23.66 -13.23 -4.86
CA ASP A 3 -23.15 -12.60 -3.63
C ASP A 3 -21.70 -13.07 -3.34
N PRO A 4 -20.71 -12.17 -3.36
CA PRO A 4 -19.31 -12.52 -3.10
C PRO A 4 -19.05 -13.02 -1.67
N PHE A 5 -19.96 -12.82 -0.72
CA PHE A 5 -19.83 -13.27 0.66
C PHE A 5 -20.44 -14.64 0.94
N GLU A 6 -21.42 -15.08 0.14
CA GLU A 6 -21.93 -16.47 0.20
C GLU A 6 -20.94 -17.46 -0.43
N GLY A 7 -20.22 -17.01 -1.47
CA GLY A 7 -19.25 -17.83 -2.18
C GLY A 7 -19.90 -18.84 -3.14
N LYS A 8 -19.14 -19.33 -4.11
CA LYS A 8 -19.55 -20.45 -4.97
C LYS A 8 -18.35 -21.26 -5.44
N ILE A 9 -18.60 -22.53 -5.75
CA ILE A 9 -17.64 -23.41 -6.41
C ILE A 9 -18.11 -23.64 -7.84
N GLU A 10 -17.25 -23.34 -8.81
CA GLU A 10 -17.56 -23.52 -10.23
C GLU A 10 -16.28 -23.93 -10.99
N ASN A 11 -16.36 -25.00 -11.77
CA ASN A 11 -15.23 -25.55 -12.52
C ASN A 11 -13.97 -25.81 -11.66
N GLY A 12 -14.18 -26.28 -10.43
CA GLY A 12 -13.09 -26.57 -9.48
C GLY A 12 -12.49 -25.36 -8.78
N ASN A 13 -12.98 -24.14 -9.05
CA ASN A 13 -12.50 -22.92 -8.43
C ASN A 13 -13.49 -22.41 -7.38
N LEU A 14 -12.97 -21.96 -6.23
CA LEU A 14 -13.74 -21.22 -5.23
C LEU A 14 -13.74 -19.73 -5.56
N TYR A 15 -14.93 -19.17 -5.75
CA TYR A 15 -15.15 -17.74 -5.92
C TYR A 15 -15.79 -17.19 -4.64
N ALA A 16 -15.07 -16.35 -3.90
CA ALA A 16 -15.59 -15.58 -2.78
C ALA A 16 -14.67 -14.38 -2.50
N ARG A 17 -15.18 -13.33 -1.83
CA ARG A 17 -14.32 -12.27 -1.29
C ARG A 17 -13.43 -12.86 -0.19
N GLY A 18 -12.13 -12.73 -0.34
CA GLY A 18 -11.16 -13.34 0.57
C GLY A 18 -10.69 -14.74 0.19
N ALA A 19 -11.27 -15.38 -0.84
CA ALA A 19 -10.90 -16.74 -1.22
C ALA A 19 -9.42 -16.86 -1.62
N LEU A 20 -8.83 -15.80 -2.18
CA LEU A 20 -7.42 -15.72 -2.54
C LEU A 20 -6.62 -14.81 -1.59
N ASP A 21 -7.12 -13.60 -1.34
CA ASP A 21 -6.47 -12.54 -0.56
C ASP A 21 -7.34 -12.17 0.66
N GLU A 22 -7.04 -12.64 1.88
CA GLU A 22 -6.01 -13.64 2.20
C GLU A 22 -6.58 -14.81 3.03
N LYS A 23 -7.92 -14.90 3.14
CA LYS A 23 -8.60 -15.96 3.92
C LYS A 23 -8.34 -17.37 3.39
N GLY A 24 -7.90 -17.49 2.13
CA GLY A 24 -7.58 -18.78 1.50
C GLY A 24 -6.40 -19.51 2.14
N SER A 25 -5.44 -18.78 2.71
CA SER A 25 -4.23 -19.36 3.32
C SER A 25 -4.50 -19.89 4.74
N THR A 26 -5.38 -19.22 5.49
CA THR A 26 -5.65 -19.47 6.91
C THR A 26 -5.95 -20.95 7.23
N PRO A 27 -6.87 -21.65 6.54
CA PRO A 27 -7.13 -23.06 6.86
C PRO A 27 -5.88 -23.92 6.67
N GLY A 28 -5.15 -23.73 5.58
CA GLY A 28 -3.93 -24.48 5.29
C GLY A 28 -2.87 -24.31 6.38
N MET A 29 -2.68 -23.08 6.87
CA MET A 29 -1.76 -22.79 7.96
C MET A 29 -2.19 -23.45 9.28
N ILE A 30 -3.45 -23.32 9.67
CA ILE A 30 -3.96 -23.87 10.93
C ILE A 30 -3.90 -25.41 10.93
N TYR A 31 -4.37 -26.06 9.86
CA TYR A 31 -4.29 -27.52 9.75
C TYR A 31 -2.85 -28.00 9.61
N GLY A 32 -1.99 -27.27 8.89
CA GLY A 32 -0.57 -27.55 8.79
C GLY A 32 0.13 -27.54 10.15
N LEU A 33 -0.13 -26.51 10.97
CA LEU A 33 0.39 -26.43 12.34
C LEU A 33 -0.13 -27.58 13.22
N HIS A 34 -1.40 -27.94 13.08
CA HIS A 34 -1.98 -29.08 13.81
C HIS A 34 -1.25 -30.39 13.47
N PHE A 35 -1.10 -30.71 12.18
CA PHE A 35 -0.40 -31.93 11.77
C PHE A 35 1.09 -31.91 12.12
N ALA A 36 1.76 -30.76 11.99
CA ALA A 36 3.16 -30.63 12.40
C ALA A 36 3.33 -30.92 13.89
N ARG A 37 2.37 -30.50 14.73
CA ARG A 37 2.35 -30.84 16.16
C ARG A 37 2.15 -32.34 16.39
N GLU A 38 1.18 -32.97 15.72
CA GLU A 38 0.94 -34.42 15.88
C GLU A 38 2.14 -35.28 15.46
N LEU A 39 2.90 -34.81 14.47
CA LEU A 39 4.10 -35.47 13.96
C LEU A 39 5.38 -35.17 14.77
N GLY A 40 5.30 -34.33 15.82
CA GLY A 40 6.48 -33.93 16.62
C GLY A 40 7.45 -33.00 15.88
N LEU A 41 7.03 -32.38 14.78
CA LEU A 41 7.89 -31.48 13.98
C LEU A 41 8.07 -30.09 14.60
N LEU A 42 7.30 -29.78 15.64
CA LEU A 42 7.35 -28.51 16.37
C LEU A 42 8.11 -28.61 17.70
N ASP A 43 8.79 -29.73 17.96
CA ASP A 43 9.57 -29.92 19.17
C ASP A 43 10.66 -28.86 19.27
N GLY A 44 10.65 -28.07 20.35
CA GLY A 44 11.57 -26.95 20.56
C GLY A 44 11.12 -25.62 19.94
N PHE A 45 9.95 -25.56 19.30
CA PHE A 45 9.38 -24.33 18.75
C PHE A 45 8.17 -23.84 19.54
N THR A 46 8.02 -22.52 19.64
CA THR A 46 6.74 -21.89 19.99
C THR A 46 6.13 -21.34 18.71
N CYS A 47 4.92 -21.81 18.37
CA CYS A 47 4.24 -21.40 17.16
C CYS A 47 3.05 -20.51 17.47
N TYR A 48 2.92 -19.42 16.72
CA TYR A 48 1.79 -18.51 16.77
C TYR A 48 1.09 -18.51 15.41
N TYR A 49 -0.23 -18.39 15.43
CA TYR A 49 -1.01 -18.00 14.27
C TYR A 49 -1.61 -16.62 14.57
N LEU A 50 -1.29 -15.62 13.74
CA LEU A 50 -1.85 -14.28 13.84
C LEU A 50 -2.79 -14.06 12.65
N GLY A 51 -4.09 -14.03 12.93
CA GLY A 51 -5.08 -13.50 11.99
C GLY A 51 -5.41 -12.07 12.38
N ASN A 52 -5.15 -11.12 11.48
CA ASN A 52 -5.40 -9.69 11.69
C ASN A 52 -6.33 -9.13 10.60
N ILE A 53 -6.74 -7.87 10.76
CA ILE A 53 -7.54 -7.12 9.79
C ILE A 53 -6.65 -6.01 9.24
N GLU A 54 -6.17 -6.16 8.00
CA GLU A 54 -5.25 -5.19 7.38
C GLU A 54 -5.95 -4.19 6.45
N GLU A 55 -7.21 -4.43 6.05
CA GLU A 55 -7.93 -3.62 5.03
C GLU A 55 -8.04 -2.13 5.39
N TRP A 56 -8.00 -1.78 6.68
CA TRP A 56 -8.09 -0.41 7.17
C TRP A 56 -6.78 0.17 7.68
N CYS A 57 -5.80 -0.68 7.98
CA CYS A 57 -4.55 -0.30 8.64
C CYS A 57 -3.51 -1.43 8.51
N ASP A 58 -2.80 -1.41 7.39
CA ASP A 58 -1.73 -2.34 7.09
C ASP A 58 -0.61 -2.28 8.15
N GLY A 59 -0.12 -3.44 8.59
CA GLY A 59 0.97 -3.58 9.54
C GLY A 59 0.67 -3.24 11.01
N VAL A 60 -0.44 -2.57 11.36
CA VAL A 60 -0.73 -2.16 12.76
C VAL A 60 -0.97 -3.37 13.67
N GLY A 61 -1.71 -4.38 13.18
CA GLY A 61 -1.93 -5.61 13.95
C GLY A 61 -0.63 -6.38 14.24
N CYS A 62 0.25 -6.44 13.23
CA CYS A 62 1.57 -7.06 13.36
C CYS A 62 2.48 -6.28 14.31
N ALA A 63 2.46 -4.94 14.23
CA ALA A 63 3.21 -4.07 15.13
C ALA A 63 2.74 -4.21 16.58
N ALA A 64 1.42 -4.25 16.83
CA ALA A 64 0.89 -4.48 18.18
C ALA A 64 1.31 -5.84 18.74
N PHE A 65 1.25 -6.90 17.93
CA PHE A 65 1.72 -8.23 18.33
C PHE A 65 3.22 -8.27 18.66
N TYR A 66 4.03 -7.49 17.94
CA TYR A 66 5.46 -7.41 18.19
C TYR A 66 5.82 -6.51 19.38
N ASP A 67 5.34 -5.26 19.37
CA ASP A 67 5.74 -4.22 20.33
C ASP A 67 4.98 -4.31 21.66
N TRP A 68 3.68 -4.61 21.63
CA TRP A 68 2.83 -4.56 22.83
C TRP A 68 2.70 -5.92 23.51
N GLU A 69 2.47 -6.98 22.73
CA GLU A 69 2.43 -8.36 23.26
C GLU A 69 3.85 -8.91 23.51
N GLY A 70 4.89 -8.25 23.00
CA GLY A 70 6.29 -8.62 23.22
C GLY A 70 6.68 -9.95 22.58
N VAL A 71 5.96 -10.36 21.52
CA VAL A 71 6.26 -11.60 20.79
C VAL A 71 7.20 -11.28 19.65
N HIS A 72 8.40 -11.86 19.69
CA HIS A 72 9.45 -11.64 18.70
C HIS A 72 9.82 -12.95 18.01
N PRO A 73 9.08 -13.38 16.97
CA PRO A 73 9.36 -14.64 16.27
C PRO A 73 10.71 -14.60 15.55
N ASP A 74 11.45 -15.71 15.58
CA ASP A 74 12.67 -15.89 14.78
C ASP A 74 12.36 -16.06 13.29
N PHE A 75 11.17 -16.60 12.98
CA PHE A 75 10.71 -16.85 11.62
C PHE A 75 9.24 -16.44 11.47
N VAL A 76 8.91 -15.88 10.31
CA VAL A 76 7.54 -15.46 9.95
C VAL A 76 7.19 -16.03 8.57
N VAL A 77 6.00 -16.60 8.46
CA VAL A 77 5.42 -17.05 7.19
C VAL A 77 4.09 -16.31 7.01
N ILE A 78 3.97 -15.58 5.90
CA ILE A 78 2.76 -14.86 5.51
C ILE A 78 2.13 -15.61 4.33
N GLY A 79 0.82 -15.83 4.36
CA GLY A 79 0.13 -16.73 3.43
C GLY A 79 -0.39 -16.07 2.16
N GLU A 80 0.03 -14.83 1.91
CA GLU A 80 -0.33 -14.02 0.76
C GLU A 80 -0.23 -14.79 -0.57
N PRO A 81 -1.09 -14.50 -1.55
CA PRO A 81 -1.25 -15.29 -2.76
C PRO A 81 -0.07 -15.07 -3.71
N THR A 82 1.00 -15.83 -3.48
CA THR A 82 2.26 -15.81 -4.23
C THR A 82 2.32 -16.88 -5.33
N ASN A 83 1.19 -17.57 -5.59
CA ASN A 83 1.13 -18.72 -6.50
C ASN A 83 2.13 -19.82 -6.12
N ASN A 84 2.19 -20.16 -4.82
CA ASN A 84 3.11 -21.14 -4.22
C ASN A 84 4.59 -20.83 -4.43
N LYS A 85 4.95 -19.55 -4.59
CA LYS A 85 6.35 -19.11 -4.68
C LYS A 85 6.78 -18.51 -3.35
N VAL A 86 8.02 -18.76 -2.95
CA VAL A 86 8.57 -18.17 -1.71
C VAL A 86 9.05 -16.75 -1.99
N TYR A 87 8.36 -15.75 -1.43
CA TYR A 87 8.77 -14.35 -1.49
C TYR A 87 9.49 -14.01 -0.18
N ARG A 88 10.73 -13.50 -0.27
CA ARG A 88 11.58 -13.25 0.91
C ARG A 88 11.52 -11.80 1.42
N GLY A 89 10.60 -11.01 0.88
CA GLY A 89 10.43 -9.60 1.23
C GLY A 89 9.65 -8.84 0.17
N HIS A 90 9.23 -7.64 0.53
CA HIS A 90 8.53 -6.71 -0.35
C HIS A 90 9.14 -5.32 -0.23
N LYS A 91 8.82 -4.45 -1.20
CA LYS A 91 9.13 -3.04 -1.11
C LYS A 91 8.26 -2.40 -0.03
N GLY A 92 8.86 -1.50 0.76
CA GLY A 92 8.09 -0.64 1.65
C GLY A 92 7.16 0.27 0.85
N ARG A 93 6.18 0.85 1.53
CA ARG A 93 5.19 1.73 0.92
C ARG A 93 5.10 3.04 1.68
N ILE A 94 5.04 4.14 0.96
CA ILE A 94 4.66 5.46 1.48
C ILE A 94 3.48 5.95 0.66
N GLU A 95 2.41 6.35 1.34
CA GLU A 95 1.25 7.01 0.75
C GLU A 95 1.29 8.48 1.15
N MET A 96 1.16 9.37 0.17
CA MET A 96 1.22 10.82 0.37
C MET A 96 0.00 11.49 -0.24
N GLU A 97 -0.54 12.47 0.49
CA GLU A 97 -1.55 13.41 0.00
C GLU A 97 -0.89 14.79 -0.09
N ILE A 98 -0.94 15.41 -1.26
CA ILE A 98 -0.35 16.74 -1.50
C ILE A 98 -1.45 17.65 -2.03
N SER A 99 -1.71 18.74 -1.32
CA SER A 99 -2.77 19.71 -1.67
C SER A 99 -2.19 21.08 -1.91
N CYS A 100 -2.72 21.78 -2.92
CA CYS A 100 -2.46 23.19 -3.15
C CYS A 100 -3.76 23.98 -3.15
N LYS A 101 -3.67 25.23 -2.66
CA LYS A 101 -4.76 26.20 -2.67
C LYS A 101 -4.48 27.29 -3.69
N GLY A 102 -5.56 27.79 -4.27
CA GLY A 102 -5.61 28.88 -5.23
C GLY A 102 -6.66 29.91 -4.85
N VAL A 103 -7.10 30.69 -5.83
CA VAL A 103 -8.14 31.72 -5.68
C VAL A 103 -9.11 31.58 -6.85
N SER A 104 -10.38 31.37 -6.55
CA SER A 104 -11.40 31.22 -7.58
C SER A 104 -11.73 32.55 -8.26
N ALA A 105 -12.00 32.50 -9.56
CA ALA A 105 -12.43 33.61 -10.39
C ALA A 105 -13.25 33.08 -11.57
N HIS A 106 -14.00 33.95 -12.25
CA HIS A 106 -14.64 33.56 -13.50
C HIS A 106 -13.58 33.18 -14.54
N ALA A 107 -13.74 32.09 -15.28
CA ALA A 107 -12.72 31.58 -16.20
C ALA A 107 -12.34 32.58 -17.30
N ALA A 108 -13.28 33.43 -17.75
CA ALA A 108 -13.00 34.51 -18.70
C ALA A 108 -12.16 35.67 -18.12
N SER A 109 -12.02 35.73 -16.79
CA SER A 109 -11.21 36.71 -16.05
C SER A 109 -10.20 36.00 -15.15
N ASN A 110 -9.62 34.90 -15.66
CA ASN A 110 -8.73 34.01 -14.90
C ASN A 110 -7.51 34.69 -14.28
N TYR A 111 -7.05 35.82 -14.84
CA TYR A 111 -5.97 36.66 -14.30
C TYR A 111 -6.29 37.28 -12.92
N MET A 112 -7.56 37.27 -12.51
CA MET A 112 -8.00 37.67 -11.16
C MET A 112 -7.93 36.53 -10.14
N GLY A 113 -7.72 35.30 -10.59
CA GLY A 113 -7.62 34.10 -9.76
C GLY A 113 -6.21 33.52 -9.73
N ASP A 114 -6.07 32.42 -9.00
CA ASP A 114 -4.86 31.62 -8.92
C ASP A 114 -5.26 30.16 -9.08
N ASN A 115 -4.90 29.53 -10.19
CA ASN A 115 -5.43 28.22 -10.56
C ASN A 115 -4.69 27.10 -9.83
N ALA A 116 -5.35 26.46 -8.86
CA ALA A 116 -4.75 25.40 -8.06
C ALA A 116 -4.26 24.21 -8.91
N ILE A 117 -5.00 23.82 -9.96
CA ILE A 117 -4.57 22.74 -10.86
C ILE A 117 -3.24 23.11 -11.54
N TYR A 118 -3.10 24.34 -12.02
CA TYR A 118 -1.87 24.77 -12.69
C TYR A 118 -0.68 24.86 -11.74
N LYS A 119 -0.90 25.25 -10.47
CA LYS A 119 0.13 25.19 -9.44
C LYS A 119 0.61 23.77 -9.15
N MET A 120 -0.25 22.77 -9.33
CA MET A 120 0.08 21.37 -9.10
C MET A 120 0.88 20.74 -10.27
N LEU A 121 0.81 21.32 -11.47
CA LEU A 121 1.53 20.81 -12.66
C LEU A 121 3.04 20.60 -12.41
N PRO A 122 3.83 21.57 -11.92
CA PRO A 122 5.25 21.36 -11.69
C PRO A 122 5.53 20.27 -10.65
N VAL A 123 4.66 20.09 -9.65
CA VAL A 123 4.80 19.04 -8.62
C VAL A 123 4.60 17.66 -9.25
N ILE A 124 3.53 17.48 -10.04
CA ILE A 124 3.27 16.23 -10.75
C ILE A 124 4.41 15.91 -11.74
N ASP A 125 4.89 16.93 -12.47
CA ASP A 125 5.99 16.78 -13.43
C ASP A 125 7.28 16.35 -12.73
N ALA A 126 7.62 16.97 -11.59
CA ALA A 126 8.77 16.57 -10.77
C ALA A 126 8.64 15.11 -10.31
N ILE A 127 7.51 14.72 -9.73
CA ILE A 127 7.25 13.35 -9.27
C ILE A 127 7.40 12.35 -10.42
N SER A 128 6.86 12.65 -11.60
CA SER A 128 6.93 11.76 -12.77
C SER A 128 8.37 11.48 -13.24
N LYS A 129 9.31 12.36 -12.89
CA LYS A 129 10.73 12.28 -13.28
C LYS A 129 11.63 11.76 -12.17
N MET A 130 11.12 11.57 -10.95
CA MET A 130 11.92 11.19 -9.79
C MET A 130 12.55 9.79 -9.90
N GLU A 131 11.91 8.84 -10.60
CA GLU A 131 12.38 7.45 -10.60
C GLU A 131 13.83 7.29 -11.07
N LYS A 132 14.29 8.16 -11.98
CA LYS A 132 15.66 8.12 -12.51
C LYS A 132 16.74 8.33 -11.44
N ASP A 133 16.38 8.98 -10.33
CA ASP A 133 17.28 9.33 -9.24
C ASP A 133 17.25 8.29 -8.11
N PHE A 134 16.39 7.26 -8.21
CA PHE A 134 16.32 6.19 -7.22
C PHE A 134 17.42 5.16 -7.44
N VAL A 135 18.23 4.94 -6.40
CA VAL A 135 19.26 3.90 -6.39
C VAL A 135 18.57 2.52 -6.28
N PRO A 136 18.78 1.60 -7.24
CA PRO A 136 18.23 0.26 -7.14
C PRO A 136 18.90 -0.55 -6.02
N HIS A 137 18.09 -1.30 -5.27
CA HIS A 137 18.59 -2.27 -4.30
C HIS A 137 18.87 -3.61 -4.98
N GLU A 138 19.96 -4.30 -4.59
CA GLU A 138 20.39 -5.57 -5.18
C GLU A 138 19.28 -6.63 -5.18
N PHE A 139 18.55 -6.75 -4.06
CA PHE A 139 17.49 -7.75 -3.92
C PHE A 139 16.10 -7.28 -4.38
N LEU A 140 15.72 -6.03 -4.09
CA LEU A 140 14.34 -5.54 -4.32
C LEU A 140 14.21 -4.76 -5.64
N GLY A 141 15.32 -4.46 -6.31
CA GLY A 141 15.37 -3.66 -7.52
C GLY A 141 15.13 -2.17 -7.25
N GLN A 142 14.66 -1.46 -8.27
CA GLN A 142 14.43 -0.02 -8.20
C GLN A 142 13.13 0.34 -7.50
N GLY A 143 13.14 1.38 -6.65
CA GLY A 143 11.92 1.96 -6.12
C GLY A 143 10.98 2.49 -7.22
N ARG A 144 9.69 2.66 -6.90
CA ARG A 144 8.69 3.23 -7.83
C ARG A 144 7.96 4.40 -7.20
N VAL A 145 7.50 5.36 -8.01
CA VAL A 145 6.64 6.46 -7.57
C VAL A 145 5.56 6.73 -8.61
N THR A 146 4.31 6.84 -8.16
CA THR A 146 3.17 7.04 -9.05
C THR A 146 2.17 8.00 -8.43
N VAL A 147 1.76 9.02 -9.17
CA VAL A 147 0.54 9.78 -8.84
C VAL A 147 -0.66 8.91 -9.21
N THR A 148 -1.41 8.47 -8.22
CA THR A 148 -2.50 7.49 -8.39
C THR A 148 -3.87 8.15 -8.56
N GLN A 149 -4.03 9.37 -8.07
CA GLN A 149 -5.28 10.11 -8.16
C GLN A 149 -5.04 11.62 -8.13
N VAL A 150 -5.87 12.35 -8.87
CA VAL A 150 -5.94 13.81 -8.85
C VAL A 150 -7.39 14.20 -8.60
N ARG A 151 -7.63 15.09 -7.64
CA ARG A 151 -8.93 15.69 -7.32
C ARG A 151 -8.81 17.20 -7.35
N SER A 152 -9.85 17.89 -7.80
CA SER A 152 -9.91 19.35 -7.76
C SER A 152 -11.29 19.80 -7.34
N VAL A 153 -11.35 20.94 -6.65
CA VAL A 153 -12.60 21.61 -6.29
C VAL A 153 -12.75 22.85 -7.14
N SER A 154 -13.94 23.02 -7.73
CA SER A 154 -14.33 24.25 -8.44
C SER A 154 -15.82 24.49 -8.23
N PRO A 155 -16.26 25.74 -8.00
CA PRO A 155 -17.68 26.07 -7.87
C PRO A 155 -18.51 25.71 -9.11
N SER A 156 -17.89 25.73 -10.29
CA SER A 156 -18.54 25.44 -11.57
C SER A 156 -17.49 25.16 -12.66
N THR A 157 -17.95 24.69 -13.82
CA THR A 157 -17.07 24.44 -14.99
C THR A 157 -16.51 25.73 -15.61
N ASN A 158 -17.10 26.88 -15.31
CA ASN A 158 -16.65 28.20 -15.76
C ASN A 158 -15.94 29.02 -14.66
N ALA A 159 -15.46 28.36 -13.60
CA ALA A 159 -14.66 28.97 -12.55
C ALA A 159 -13.22 28.42 -12.54
N VAL A 160 -12.30 29.26 -12.09
CA VAL A 160 -10.93 28.84 -11.76
C VAL A 160 -11.00 27.97 -10.49
N PRO A 161 -10.44 26.75 -10.50
CA PRO A 161 -10.42 25.88 -9.33
C PRO A 161 -9.46 26.45 -8.28
N ASP A 162 -9.91 26.46 -7.03
CA ASP A 162 -9.20 26.99 -5.87
C ASP A 162 -8.57 25.90 -5.00
N GLU A 163 -8.81 24.62 -5.29
CA GLU A 163 -8.14 23.48 -4.64
C GLU A 163 -7.79 22.39 -5.65
N CYS A 164 -6.59 21.82 -5.50
CA CYS A 164 -6.16 20.61 -6.19
C CYS A 164 -5.37 19.73 -5.23
N THR A 165 -5.74 18.45 -5.17
CA THR A 165 -5.13 17.44 -4.29
C THR A 165 -4.72 16.24 -5.12
N ILE A 166 -3.48 15.77 -4.93
CA ILE A 166 -2.96 14.55 -5.54
C ILE A 166 -2.63 13.51 -4.48
N PHE A 167 -2.79 12.24 -4.86
CA PHE A 167 -2.39 11.09 -4.06
C PHE A 167 -1.21 10.40 -4.75
N VAL A 168 -0.18 10.06 -3.98
CA VAL A 168 1.07 9.50 -4.48
C VAL A 168 1.36 8.20 -3.75
N ASP A 169 1.58 7.13 -4.52
CA ASP A 169 2.04 5.83 -4.04
C ASP A 169 3.53 5.67 -4.34
N ARG A 170 4.35 5.46 -3.30
CA ARG A 170 5.80 5.29 -3.41
C ARG A 170 6.21 3.92 -2.86
N ARG A 171 6.91 3.13 -3.68
CA ARG A 171 7.43 1.78 -3.34
C ARG A 171 8.93 1.80 -3.05
N ILE A 172 9.31 1.91 -1.78
CA ILE A 172 10.70 2.09 -1.33
C ILE A 172 11.43 0.76 -1.12
N THR A 173 12.75 0.81 -1.15
CA THR A 173 13.66 -0.31 -0.88
C THR A 173 14.53 -0.04 0.34
N PHE A 174 15.34 -1.02 0.77
CA PHE A 174 16.19 -0.89 1.95
C PHE A 174 17.25 0.20 1.78
N GLY A 175 17.54 0.93 2.86
CA GLY A 175 18.54 2.02 2.89
C GLY A 175 17.99 3.41 2.57
N GLU A 176 16.74 3.50 2.08
CA GLU A 176 16.05 4.77 1.86
C GLU A 176 15.48 5.31 3.19
N THR A 177 16.19 6.23 3.87
CA THR A 177 15.82 6.77 5.18
C THR A 177 14.79 7.91 5.11
N LYS A 178 14.12 8.21 6.24
CA LYS A 178 13.18 9.34 6.34
C LYS A 178 13.85 10.68 6.00
N GLU A 179 15.12 10.84 6.34
CA GLU A 179 15.94 12.01 6.06
C GLU A 179 16.26 12.15 4.58
N TYR A 180 16.59 11.04 3.90
CA TYR A 180 16.75 11.00 2.45
C TYR A 180 15.50 11.53 1.74
N TRP A 181 14.32 11.23 2.29
CA TRP A 181 13.05 11.64 1.70
C TRP A 181 12.66 13.08 1.91
N ARG A 182 12.87 13.64 3.10
CA ARG A 182 12.60 15.06 3.33
C ARG A 182 13.38 15.92 2.34
N HIS A 183 14.65 15.61 2.13
CA HIS A 183 15.48 16.32 1.16
C HIS A 183 15.00 16.17 -0.29
N ALA A 184 14.47 15.01 -0.68
CA ALA A 184 13.97 14.80 -2.03
C ALA A 184 12.62 15.50 -2.31
N LEU A 185 11.83 15.78 -1.28
CA LEU A 185 10.52 16.44 -1.40
C LEU A 185 10.58 17.96 -1.20
N GLU A 186 11.61 18.46 -0.52
CA GLU A 186 11.82 19.89 -0.25
C GLU A 186 12.71 20.59 -1.30
N ALA A 187 13.36 19.83 -2.19
CA ALA A 187 14.23 20.33 -3.26
C ALA A 187 13.47 20.60 -4.56
#